data_AF-A0A1F7PJI6-F1
#
_entry.id   AF-A0A1F7PJI6-F1
#
_cell.length_a   1.000
_cell.length_b   1.000
_cell.length_c   1.000
_cell.angle_alpha   90.00
_cell.angle_beta   90.00
_cell.angle_gamma   90.00
#
_symmetry.space_group_name_H-M   'P 1'
#
loop_
_entity.id
_entity.type
_entity.pdbx_description
1 polymer ?
#
loop_
_entity_poly.entity_id
_entity_poly.type
_entity_poly.pdbx_seq_one_letter_code
_entity_poly.pdbx_strand_id
1 'polypeptide(L)' 'MAPLNGTSTPPAVGYHGAVSEFKRQLIESTLRETRGNRTHAARTLGLQRTYLLRLIRELGVAAPPPPSRGAAPRSC' A
#
# COMPACT_ATOMS: atom_id res chain seq x y z
N MET A 1 -5.31 23.33 -27.28
CA MET A 1 -4.52 22.09 -27.39
C MET A 1 -3.58 22.04 -26.20
N ALA A 2 -3.90 21.27 -25.17
CA ALA A 2 -3.06 21.14 -23.96
C ALA A 2 -2.19 19.88 -24.10
N PRO A 3 -0.88 19.94 -23.77
CA PRO A 3 -0.07 18.72 -23.76
C PRO A 3 -0.43 17.90 -22.52
N LEU A 4 -1.07 16.75 -22.74
CA LEU A 4 -1.20 15.67 -21.76
C LEU A 4 0.13 14.91 -21.75
N ASN A 5 1.10 15.34 -20.94
CA ASN A 5 2.31 14.53 -20.75
C ASN A 5 2.53 14.23 -19.27
N GLY A 6 1.81 13.22 -18.80
CA GLY A 6 2.10 12.46 -17.60
C GLY A 6 2.76 11.13 -17.94
N THR A 7 3.81 11.14 -18.76
CA THR A 7 4.68 9.96 -18.90
C THR A 7 5.64 9.96 -17.72
N SER A 8 5.17 9.43 -16.59
CA SER A 8 6.07 8.93 -15.56
C SER A 8 6.81 7.75 -16.17
N THR A 9 7.92 8.02 -16.85
CA THR A 9 8.90 7.01 -17.21
C THR A 9 9.25 6.30 -15.89
N PRO A 10 8.84 5.04 -15.68
CA PRO A 10 9.31 4.35 -14.50
C PRO A 10 10.85 4.33 -14.62
N PRO A 11 11.58 4.67 -13.55
CA PRO A 11 13.04 4.53 -13.57
C PRO A 11 13.36 3.12 -14.07
N ALA A 12 14.49 2.90 -14.73
CA ALA A 12 14.91 1.58 -15.18
C ALA A 12 15.13 0.67 -13.95
N VAL A 13 14.03 0.19 -13.37
CA VAL A 13 14.03 -0.61 -12.17
C VAL A 13 14.38 -2.00 -12.66
N GLY A 14 15.60 -2.44 -12.39
CA GLY A 14 15.97 -3.83 -12.62
C GLY A 14 14.93 -4.77 -12.01
N TYR A 15 14.92 -6.04 -12.43
CA TYR A 15 13.95 -7.06 -12.02
C TYR A 15 13.48 -6.93 -10.56
N HIS A 16 14.41 -6.73 -9.63
CA HIS A 16 14.13 -6.53 -8.22
C HIS A 16 13.09 -5.45 -7.91
N GLY A 17 13.18 -4.26 -8.49
CA GLY A 17 12.23 -3.22 -8.15
C GLY A 17 10.97 -3.21 -9.02
N ALA A 18 10.97 -3.84 -10.20
CA ALA A 18 9.72 -4.21 -10.87
C ALA A 18 8.91 -5.19 -10.00
N VAL A 19 9.59 -6.16 -9.39
CA VAL A 19 8.99 -7.10 -8.42
C VAL A 19 8.55 -6.36 -7.14
N SER A 20 9.33 -5.40 -6.64
CA SER A 20 8.95 -4.61 -5.46
C SER A 20 7.69 -3.77 -5.72
N GLU A 21 7.58 -3.10 -6.86
CA GLU A 21 6.39 -2.32 -7.22
C GLU A 21 5.17 -3.22 -7.41
N PHE A 22 5.32 -4.37 -8.07
CA PHE A 22 4.24 -5.34 -8.18
C PHE A 22 3.75 -5.82 -6.80
N LYS A 23 4.67 -6.20 -5.90
CA LYS A 23 4.33 -6.60 -4.53
C LYS A 23 3.61 -5.48 -3.77
N ARG A 24 4.08 -4.24 -3.93
CA ARG A 24 3.46 -3.05 -3.32
C ARG A 24 2.03 -2.84 -3.81
N GLN A 25 1.81 -2.87 -5.13
CA GLN A 25 0.47 -2.71 -5.72
C GLN A 25 -0.48 -3.83 -5.31
N LEU A 26 0.01 -5.07 -5.24
CA LEU A 26 -0.78 -6.21 -4.79
C LEU A 26 -1.23 -6.03 -3.34
N ILE A 27 -0.29 -5.72 -2.43
CA ILE A 27 -0.59 -5.49 -1.01
C ILE A 27 -1.56 -4.31 -0.83
N GLU A 28 -1.36 -3.21 -1.56
CA GLU A 28 -2.22 -2.03 -1.48
C GLU A 28 -3.66 -2.34 -1.95
N SER A 29 -3.80 -3.08 -3.05
CA SER A 29 -5.11 -3.49 -3.58
C SER A 29 -5.85 -4.39 -2.58
N THR A 30 -5.17 -5.39 -2.02
CA THR A 30 -5.79 -6.25 -1.01
C THR A 30 -6.12 -5.50 0.29
N LEU A 31 -5.27 -4.56 0.70
CA LEU A 31 -5.58 -3.71 1.86
C LEU A 31 -6.80 -2.83 1.61
N ARG A 32 -6.98 -2.31 0.40
CA ARG A 32 -8.20 -1.56 0.02
C ARG A 32 -9.45 -2.44 0.03
N GLU A 33 -9.39 -3.62 -0.57
CA GLU A 33 -10.50 -4.59 -0.57
C GLU A 33 -10.90 -5.01 0.85
N THR A 34 -9.92 -5.21 1.73
CA THR A 34 -10.13 -5.60 3.13
C THR A 34 -10.40 -4.41 4.07
N ARG A 35 -10.61 -3.20 3.53
CA ARG A 35 -10.85 -1.95 4.28
C ARG A 35 -9.80 -1.68 5.37
N GLY A 36 -8.53 -1.98 5.08
CA GLY A 36 -7.40 -1.79 5.99
C GLY A 36 -7.24 -2.88 7.06
N ASN A 37 -8.03 -3.96 7.01
CA ASN A 37 -7.88 -5.08 7.94
C ASN A 37 -6.66 -5.94 7.57
N ARG A 38 -5.51 -5.58 8.13
CA ARG A 38 -4.21 -6.23 7.87
C ARG A 38 -4.22 -7.74 8.12
N THR A 39 -4.96 -8.23 9.11
CA THR A 39 -5.07 -9.67 9.39
C THR A 39 -5.86 -10.37 8.30
N HIS A 40 -6.94 -9.75 7.81
CA HIS A 40 -7.72 -10.28 6.70
C HIS A 40 -6.92 -10.23 5.40
N ALA A 41 -6.21 -9.13 5.12
CA ALA A 41 -5.34 -9.00 3.95
C ALA A 41 -4.26 -10.09 3.91
N ALA A 42 -3.63 -10.37 5.06
CA ALA A 42 -2.63 -11.43 5.17
C ALA A 42 -3.24 -12.81 4.83
N ARG A 43 -4.43 -13.10 5.36
CA ARG A 43 -5.16 -14.34 5.06
C ARG A 43 -5.55 -14.44 3.58
N THR A 44 -6.04 -13.36 2.99
CA THR A 44 -6.39 -13.30 1.56
C THR A 44 -5.17 -13.54 0.67
N LEU A 45 -3.99 -13.04 1.06
CA LEU A 45 -2.74 -13.27 0.35
C LEU A 45 -2.09 -14.64 0.68
N GLY A 46 -2.66 -15.42 1.61
CA GLY A 46 -2.05 -16.67 2.08
C GLY A 46 -0.74 -16.45 2.86
N LEU A 47 -0.49 -15.24 3.36
CA LEU A 47 0.72 -14.85 4.07
C LEU A 47 0.50 -14.85 5.57
N GLN A 48 1.59 -15.07 6.32
CA GLN A 48 1.58 -14.76 7.75
C GLN A 48 1.46 -13.25 7.98
N ARG A 49 0.67 -12.84 8.98
CA ARG A 49 0.49 -11.43 9.36
C ARG A 49 1.82 -10.72 9.63
N THR A 50 2.75 -11.40 10.31
CA THR A 50 4.09 -10.89 10.62
C THR A 50 4.90 -10.63 9.35
N TYR A 51 4.80 -11.54 8.37
CA TYR A 51 5.47 -11.38 7.08
C TYR A 51 4.88 -10.23 6.26
N LEU A 52 3.55 -10.08 6.25
CA LEU A 52 2.89 -8.93 5.62
C LEU A 52 3.34 -7.60 6.25
N LEU A 53 3.41 -7.53 7.58
CA LEU A 53 3.91 -6.33 8.27
C LEU A 53 5.37 -6.03 7.92
N ARG A 54 6.21 -7.07 7.77
CA ARG A 54 7.59 -6.92 7.31
C ARG A 54 7.65 -6.37 5.88
N LEU A 55 6.88 -6.94 4.96
CA LEU A 55 6.76 -6.47 3.57
C LEU A 55 6.31 -5.02 3.49
N ILE A 56 5.32 -4.61 4.29
CA ILE A 56 4.84 -3.22 4.32
C ILE A 56 5.97 -2.25 4.71
N ARG A 57 6.79 -2.62 5.70
CA ARG A 57 7.92 -1.81 6.17
C ARG A 57 9.07 -1.80 5.16
N GLU A 58 9.35 -2.93 4.53
CA GLU A 58 10.47 -3.12 3.59
C GLU A 58 10.19 -2.46 2.23
N LEU A 59 8.96 -2.55 1.74
CA LEU A 59 8.53 -1.99 0.45
C LEU A 59 8.00 -0.55 0.58
N GLY A 60 7.92 0.00 1.80
CA GLY A 60 7.37 1.34 2.03
C GLY A 60 5.91 1.47 1.58
N VAL A 61 5.12 0.40 1.64
CA VAL A 61 3.71 0.45 1.25
C VAL A 61 2.99 1.35 2.25
N ALA A 62 2.65 2.56 1.84
CA ALA A 62 1.74 3.42 2.57
C ALA A 62 0.36 2.75 2.53
N ALA A 63 0.10 1.84 3.48
CA ALA A 63 -1.26 1.44 3.79
C ALA A 63 -2.03 2.75 3.96
N PRO A 64 -3.09 3.00 3.14
CA PRO A 64 -3.79 4.27 3.20
C PRO A 64 -4.11 4.55 4.67
N PRO A 65 -3.75 5.74 5.19
CA PRO A 65 -3.93 6.03 6.60
C PRO A 65 -5.38 5.70 6.94
N PRO A 66 -5.64 4.99 8.06
CA PRO A 66 -7.01 4.79 8.49
C PRO A 66 -7.68 6.18 8.50
N PRO A 67 -8.92 6.33 7.97
CA PRO A 67 -9.56 7.64 7.93
C PRO A 67 -9.47 8.19 9.34
N SER A 68 -8.76 9.32 9.50
CA SER A 68 -8.46 9.94 10.77
C SER A 68 -9.75 10.02 11.56
N ARG A 69 -9.98 9.05 12.45
CA ARG A 69 -11.24 8.91 13.16
C ARG A 69 -11.18 9.95 14.25
N GLY A 70 -11.58 11.16 13.87
CA GLY A 70 -11.83 12.30 14.74
C GLY A 70 -10.74 12.55 15.77
N ALA A 71 -9.83 13.46 15.45
CA ALA A 71 -9.41 14.41 16.48
C ALA A 71 -10.68 15.16 16.92
N ALA A 72 -11.44 14.58 17.85
CA ALA A 72 -12.52 15.28 18.52
C ALA A 72 -11.85 16.40 19.33
N PRO A 73 -12.21 17.68 19.11
CA PRO A 73 -11.76 18.73 20.00
C PRO A 73 -12.33 18.42 21.39
N ARG A 74 -11.45 18.30 22.38
CA ARG A 74 -11.85 18.31 23.79
C ARG A 74 -12.32 19.74 24.09
N SER A 75 -13.59 20.03 23.86
CA SER A 75 -14.23 21.20 24.45
C SER A 75 -14.53 20.89 25.91
N CYS A 76 -13.83 21.60 26.81
CA CYS A 76 -14.25 21.80 28.19
C CYS A 76 -15.49 22.70 28.24
#